data_AF-A0A8T0DCJ8-F1
#
_entry.id   AF-A0A8T0DCJ8-F1
#
_cell.length_a   1.000
_cell.length_b   1.000
_cell.length_c   1.000
_cell.angle_alpha   90.00
_cell.angle_beta   90.00
_cell.angle_gamma   90.00
#
_symmetry.space_group_name_H-M   'P 1'
#
loop_
_entity.id
_entity.type
_entity.pdbx_description
1 polymer ?
#
loop_
_entity_poly.entity_id
_entity_poly.type
_entity_poly.pdbx_seq_one_letter_code
_entity_poly.pdbx_strand_id
1 'polypeptide(L)'
;MGLGGLPDTKSAYMFKISVIRLLIYCIFAFKKFSETSETFTVYRCQQHDLQGVAMGSRVASMECEAQALGSRLVSRKCLVLSLSDASIGKLENATFNNVAGVLIVLPSHEWSRYLEERFVNLEHELLSTELALPVYFVFEDSIIAAIQKDLNVRAEMEVHGGVISSRFSSATYFKAISNVLWSTGHRLVVHSAPVSRLDHASLVNIEVKLVYIGIDPFKGYLRSNAEQNLPVVVVCAHYDALSAIPSLSHGADANGSGVVALLELARIFAHIFGSYGTRPKYDLVFLLSGGGNYNYMGSKRWVDQISKETNGLVTVGRAVRNL
;
A
#
# COMPACT_ATOMS: atom_id res chain seq x y z
N MET A 1 21.53 -56.98 -59.78
CA MET A 1 20.89 -57.21 -58.46
C MET A 1 21.81 -56.64 -57.40
N GLY A 2 21.56 -55.40 -56.98
CA GLY A 2 22.41 -54.66 -56.05
C GLY A 2 22.04 -54.98 -54.60
N LEU A 3 23.02 -55.42 -53.82
CA LEU A 3 22.92 -55.68 -52.39
C LEU A 3 22.77 -54.35 -51.64
N GLY A 4 21.60 -54.13 -51.05
CA GLY A 4 21.35 -53.02 -50.12
C GLY A 4 22.12 -53.23 -48.82
N GLY A 5 23.11 -52.36 -48.57
CA GLY A 5 23.85 -52.31 -47.32
C GLY A 5 22.98 -51.79 -46.18
N LEU A 6 22.88 -52.56 -45.10
CA LEU A 6 22.28 -52.13 -43.83
C LEU A 6 22.97 -50.85 -43.32
N PRO A 7 22.22 -49.89 -42.73
CA PRO A 7 22.82 -48.71 -42.13
C PRO A 7 23.73 -49.11 -40.96
N ASP A 8 24.95 -48.60 -40.99
CA ASP A 8 26.06 -48.93 -40.09
C ASP A 8 25.70 -48.59 -38.64
N THR A 9 25.34 -49.62 -37.86
CA THR A 9 24.75 -49.48 -36.51
C THR A 9 25.63 -48.68 -35.56
N LYS A 10 26.96 -48.78 -35.70
CA LYS A 10 27.94 -48.01 -34.91
C LYS A 10 27.81 -46.49 -35.10
N SER A 11 27.50 -46.03 -36.31
CA SER A 11 27.33 -44.59 -36.60
C SER A 11 26.10 -44.04 -35.89
N ALA A 12 25.00 -44.80 -35.85
CA ALA A 12 23.79 -44.42 -35.13
C ALA A 12 23.98 -44.37 -33.61
N TYR A 13 24.77 -45.29 -33.02
CA TYR A 13 25.12 -45.24 -31.59
C TYR A 13 26.01 -44.06 -31.24
N MET A 14 27.01 -43.76 -32.07
CA MET A 14 27.90 -42.61 -31.87
C MET A 14 27.14 -41.28 -31.97
N PHE A 15 26.18 -41.18 -32.90
CA PHE A 15 25.30 -40.01 -33.00
C PHE A 15 24.43 -39.86 -31.75
N LYS A 16 23.80 -40.93 -31.27
CA LYS A 16 22.99 -40.89 -30.04
C LYS A 16 23.82 -40.47 -28.82
N ILE A 17 25.04 -40.96 -28.68
CA ILE A 17 25.94 -40.60 -27.57
C ILE A 17 26.34 -39.12 -27.65
N SER A 18 26.64 -38.59 -28.84
CA SER A 18 26.94 -37.17 -29.04
C SER A 18 25.75 -36.27 -28.74
N VAL A 19 24.53 -36.65 -29.16
CA VAL A 19 23.31 -35.90 -28.83
C VAL A 19 23.04 -35.91 -27.32
N ILE A 20 23.22 -37.05 -26.65
CA ILE A 20 23.06 -37.15 -25.18
C ILE A 20 24.12 -36.31 -24.46
N ARG A 21 25.39 -36.34 -24.90
CA ARG A 21 26.45 -35.49 -24.33
C ARG A 21 26.18 -34.00 -24.53
N LEU A 22 25.66 -33.62 -25.70
CA LEU A 22 25.26 -32.24 -25.97
C LEU A 22 24.09 -31.82 -25.09
N LEU A 23 23.07 -32.68 -24.92
CA LEU A 23 21.94 -32.44 -24.03
C LEU A 23 22.38 -32.29 -22.57
N ILE A 24 23.26 -33.17 -22.10
CA ILE A 24 23.84 -33.10 -20.75
C ILE A 24 24.65 -31.80 -20.59
N TYR A 25 25.50 -31.46 -21.57
CA TYR A 25 26.28 -30.22 -21.56
C TYR A 25 25.38 -28.99 -21.54
N CYS A 26 24.32 -28.95 -22.34
CA CYS A 26 23.31 -27.90 -22.31
C CYS A 26 22.65 -27.82 -20.93
N ILE A 27 22.19 -28.93 -20.36
CA ILE A 27 21.57 -28.94 -19.02
C ILE A 27 22.52 -28.37 -17.96
N PHE A 28 23.80 -28.77 -17.96
CA PHE A 28 24.80 -28.26 -17.01
C PHE A 28 25.21 -26.81 -17.27
N ALA A 29 25.29 -26.39 -18.53
CA ALA A 29 25.59 -25.00 -18.91
C ALA A 29 24.43 -24.07 -18.54
N PHE A 30 23.17 -24.49 -18.75
CA PHE A 30 21.97 -23.74 -18.37
C PHE A 30 21.74 -23.74 -16.86
N LYS A 31 22.18 -24.78 -16.13
CA LYS A 31 22.10 -24.79 -14.65
C LYS A 31 22.90 -23.65 -14.01
N LYS A 32 23.95 -23.16 -14.67
CA LYS A 32 24.73 -21.99 -14.22
C LYS A 32 24.09 -20.63 -14.55
N PHE A 33 23.07 -20.60 -15.42
CA PHE A 33 22.38 -19.37 -15.81
C PHE A 33 21.17 -19.05 -14.92
N SER A 34 20.81 -19.99 -14.04
CA SER A 34 19.62 -19.86 -13.19
C SER A 34 20.03 -19.48 -11.77
N GLU A 35 19.34 -18.48 -11.22
CA GLU A 35 19.37 -17.97 -9.84
C GLU A 35 20.30 -16.78 -9.54
N THR A 36 20.16 -15.70 -10.31
CA THR A 36 20.28 -14.35 -9.72
C THR A 36 18.87 -13.89 -9.37
N SER A 37 18.43 -14.16 -8.14
CA SER A 37 17.21 -13.57 -7.58
C SER A 37 17.60 -12.25 -6.91
N GLU A 38 17.21 -11.13 -7.51
CA GLU A 38 17.37 -9.83 -6.89
C GLU A 38 16.15 -9.54 -6.02
N THR A 39 16.39 -9.02 -4.82
CA THR A 39 15.34 -8.69 -3.85
C THR A 39 15.27 -7.19 -3.71
N PHE A 40 14.06 -6.64 -3.74
CA PHE A 40 13.80 -5.23 -3.55
C PHE A 40 12.51 -5.04 -2.76
N THR A 41 12.40 -3.92 -2.07
CA THR A 41 11.25 -3.62 -1.21
C THR A 41 10.10 -3.06 -2.04
N VAL A 42 8.90 -3.63 -1.88
CA VAL A 42 7.66 -3.11 -2.45
C VAL A 42 6.68 -2.75 -1.35
N TYR A 43 5.86 -1.75 -1.62
CA TYR A 43 4.82 -1.27 -0.72
C TYR A 43 3.46 -1.60 -1.32
N ARG A 44 2.62 -2.27 -0.55
CA ARG A 44 1.30 -2.67 -1.02
C ARG A 44 0.36 -1.47 -1.04
N CYS A 45 -0.46 -1.37 -2.08
CA CYS A 45 -1.60 -0.45 -2.10
C CYS A 45 -2.55 -0.75 -0.93
N GLN A 46 -3.20 0.29 -0.42
CA GLN A 46 -4.14 0.17 0.69
C GLN A 46 -5.26 -0.81 0.34
N GLN A 47 -5.74 -1.49 1.37
CA GLN A 47 -6.93 -2.32 1.30
C GLN A 47 -7.74 -2.11 2.58
N HIS A 48 -9.00 -1.70 2.46
CA HIS A 48 -9.91 -1.59 3.60
C HIS A 48 -11.36 -1.72 3.16
N ASP A 49 -12.21 -2.15 4.08
CA ASP A 49 -13.66 -2.22 3.89
C ASP A 49 -14.30 -1.18 4.80
N LEU A 50 -14.88 -0.12 4.23
CA LEU A 50 -15.57 0.93 5.00
C LEU A 50 -17.08 0.78 4.80
N GLN A 51 -17.81 0.49 5.89
CA GLN A 51 -19.27 0.34 5.87
C GLN A 51 -19.80 -0.67 4.83
N GLY A 52 -19.03 -1.73 4.55
CA GLY A 52 -19.39 -2.77 3.58
C GLY A 52 -19.00 -2.47 2.13
N VAL A 53 -18.39 -1.31 1.87
CA VAL A 53 -17.79 -0.98 0.56
C VAL A 53 -16.32 -1.36 0.61
N ALA A 54 -15.90 -2.25 -0.29
CA ALA A 54 -14.50 -2.65 -0.42
C ALA A 54 -13.75 -1.59 -1.24
N MET A 55 -12.60 -1.15 -0.73
CA MET A 55 -11.75 -0.16 -1.39
C MET A 55 -10.31 -0.67 -1.50
N GLY A 56 -9.62 -0.21 -2.54
CA GLY A 56 -8.22 -0.51 -2.82
C GLY A 56 -7.97 -1.92 -3.34
N SER A 57 -6.74 -2.42 -3.16
CA SER A 57 -6.26 -3.65 -3.81
C SER A 57 -6.62 -4.92 -3.03
N ARG A 58 -7.45 -5.79 -3.63
CA ARG A 58 -8.02 -6.99 -2.98
C ARG A 58 -7.10 -8.21 -2.96
N VAL A 59 -5.99 -8.18 -3.68
CA VAL A 59 -5.06 -9.31 -3.83
C VAL A 59 -3.68 -8.91 -3.31
N ALA A 60 -2.96 -9.86 -2.72
CA ALA A 60 -1.66 -9.63 -2.08
C ALA A 60 -0.53 -10.51 -2.63
N SER A 61 -0.83 -11.67 -3.20
CA SER A 61 0.19 -12.51 -3.82
C SER A 61 0.23 -12.25 -5.31
N MET A 62 1.43 -12.14 -5.88
CA MET A 62 1.60 -12.15 -7.33
C MET A 62 2.83 -12.96 -7.72
N GLU A 63 2.71 -13.74 -8.79
CA GLU A 63 3.82 -14.48 -9.39
C GLU A 63 3.64 -14.45 -10.89
N CYS A 64 4.46 -13.67 -11.59
CA CYS A 64 4.24 -13.37 -13.00
C CYS A 64 5.47 -12.74 -13.66
N GLU A 65 5.50 -12.78 -14.99
CA GLU A 65 6.50 -12.04 -15.76
C GLU A 65 6.11 -10.57 -15.89
N ALA A 66 7.08 -9.67 -15.87
CA ALA A 66 6.87 -8.25 -16.08
C ALA A 66 6.59 -7.93 -17.56
N GLN A 67 5.78 -6.89 -17.80
CA GLN A 67 5.50 -6.31 -19.10
C GLN A 67 5.48 -4.77 -19.02
N ALA A 68 5.83 -4.12 -20.12
CA ALA A 68 5.81 -2.66 -20.22
C ALA A 68 4.40 -2.13 -20.52
N LEU A 69 4.18 -0.84 -20.31
CA LEU A 69 2.98 -0.15 -20.78
C LEU A 69 2.86 -0.11 -22.31
N GLY A 70 3.99 0.00 -23.02
CA GLY A 70 4.03 0.13 -24.48
C GLY A 70 3.72 -1.17 -25.25
N SER A 71 3.74 -2.33 -24.57
CA SER A 71 3.40 -3.62 -25.17
C SER A 71 1.90 -3.88 -25.11
N ARG A 72 1.39 -4.77 -25.98
CA ARG A 72 0.02 -5.28 -25.85
C ARG A 72 -0.12 -5.94 -24.47
N LEU A 73 -1.15 -5.56 -23.70
CA LEU A 73 -1.40 -6.18 -22.40
C LEU A 73 -1.69 -7.67 -22.57
N VAL A 74 -0.87 -8.51 -21.93
CA VAL A 74 -1.02 -9.96 -21.89
C VAL A 74 -1.50 -10.37 -20.51
N SER A 75 -2.43 -11.33 -20.47
CA SER A 75 -2.93 -11.90 -19.23
C SER A 75 -1.80 -12.58 -18.45
N ARG A 76 -1.90 -12.57 -17.11
CA ARG A 76 -0.95 -13.20 -16.18
C ARG A 76 0.47 -12.60 -16.17
N LYS A 77 0.67 -11.44 -16.78
CA LYS A 77 1.90 -10.64 -16.63
C LYS A 77 1.69 -9.50 -15.63
N CYS A 78 2.76 -8.96 -15.05
CA CYS A 78 2.74 -7.77 -14.20
C CYS A 78 3.00 -6.52 -15.04
N LEU A 79 2.08 -5.55 -15.02
CA LEU A 79 2.29 -4.29 -15.71
C LEU A 79 3.17 -3.36 -14.86
N VAL A 80 4.31 -2.95 -15.40
CA VAL A 80 5.22 -1.99 -14.75
C VAL A 80 4.96 -0.59 -15.30
N LEU A 81 4.63 0.36 -14.42
CA LEU A 81 4.26 1.73 -14.75
C LEU A 81 5.12 2.71 -13.98
N SER A 82 5.51 3.81 -14.62
CA SER A 82 6.01 4.99 -13.87
C SER A 82 4.85 5.76 -13.27
N LEU A 83 5.08 6.47 -12.15
CA LEU A 83 4.07 7.31 -11.50
C LEU A 83 3.43 8.34 -12.46
N SER A 84 4.22 8.92 -13.37
CA SER A 84 3.75 9.84 -14.41
C SER A 84 2.65 9.23 -15.28
N ASP A 85 2.73 7.93 -15.52
CA ASP A 85 1.83 7.18 -16.37
C ASP A 85 0.70 6.51 -15.61
N ALA A 86 0.79 6.38 -14.29
CA ALA A 86 -0.23 5.70 -13.50
C ALA A 86 -1.56 6.48 -13.51
N SER A 87 -2.67 5.77 -13.74
CA SER A 87 -4.04 6.28 -13.66
C SER A 87 -5.01 5.14 -13.36
N ILE A 88 -6.16 5.44 -12.75
CA ILE A 88 -7.15 4.41 -12.47
C ILE A 88 -7.65 3.74 -13.75
N GLY A 89 -7.87 4.48 -14.83
CA GLY A 89 -8.30 3.91 -16.11
C GLY A 89 -7.30 2.90 -16.69
N LYS A 90 -5.98 3.08 -16.48
CA LYS A 90 -4.98 2.08 -16.89
C LYS A 90 -4.99 0.85 -15.98
N LEU A 91 -5.23 1.02 -14.68
CA LEU A 91 -5.40 -0.07 -13.72
C LEU A 91 -6.65 -0.91 -14.01
N GLU A 92 -7.77 -0.26 -14.34
CA GLU A 92 -9.01 -0.91 -14.77
C GLU A 92 -8.82 -1.65 -16.10
N ASN A 93 -8.13 -1.05 -17.07
CA ASN A 93 -7.79 -1.71 -18.32
C ASN A 93 -6.88 -2.94 -18.08
N ALA A 94 -5.92 -2.85 -17.16
CA ALA A 94 -5.12 -4.00 -16.75
C ALA A 94 -5.98 -5.10 -16.11
N THR A 95 -6.94 -4.72 -15.28
CA THR A 95 -7.92 -5.64 -14.67
C THR A 95 -8.75 -6.35 -15.75
N PHE A 96 -9.28 -5.60 -16.72
CA PHE A 96 -10.05 -6.13 -17.84
C PHE A 96 -9.26 -7.15 -18.68
N ASN A 97 -7.96 -6.93 -18.87
CA ASN A 97 -7.07 -7.83 -19.60
C ASN A 97 -6.52 -8.99 -18.76
N ASN A 98 -7.02 -9.19 -17.52
CA ASN A 98 -6.56 -10.23 -16.60
C ASN A 98 -5.04 -10.22 -16.37
N VAL A 99 -4.47 -9.02 -16.24
CA VAL A 99 -3.07 -8.81 -15.82
C VAL A 99 -2.92 -9.33 -14.39
N ALA A 100 -1.80 -9.99 -14.08
CA ALA A 100 -1.57 -10.62 -12.77
C ALA A 100 -1.39 -9.61 -11.62
N GLY A 101 -0.93 -8.40 -11.93
CA GLY A 101 -0.65 -7.35 -10.96
C GLY A 101 -0.11 -6.08 -11.63
N VAL A 102 -0.01 -5.01 -10.86
CA VAL A 102 0.54 -3.74 -11.33
C VAL A 102 1.61 -3.26 -10.34
N LEU A 103 2.76 -2.88 -10.88
CA LEU A 103 3.88 -2.31 -10.14
C LEU A 103 4.09 -0.86 -10.58
N ILE A 104 3.84 0.08 -9.68
CA ILE A 104 3.99 1.51 -9.91
C ILE A 104 5.34 1.96 -9.34
N VAL A 105 6.20 2.50 -10.19
CA VAL A 105 7.53 2.99 -9.84
C VAL A 105 7.43 4.47 -9.45
N LEU A 106 7.86 4.73 -8.21
CA LEU A 106 7.93 6.04 -7.58
C LEU A 106 9.35 6.60 -7.74
N PRO A 107 9.52 7.86 -8.16
CA PRO A 107 10.83 8.48 -8.20
C PRO A 107 11.45 8.56 -6.80
N SER A 108 12.75 8.26 -6.69
CA SER A 108 13.50 8.33 -5.42
C SER A 108 14.05 9.72 -5.10
N HIS A 109 14.02 10.64 -6.06
CA HIS A 109 14.41 12.04 -5.89
C HIS A 109 13.21 12.91 -5.54
N GLU A 110 13.45 14.19 -5.26
CA GLU A 110 12.36 15.16 -5.00
C GLU A 110 11.37 15.22 -6.17
N TRP A 111 10.09 15.22 -5.85
CA TRP A 111 9.05 15.25 -6.86
C TRP A 111 8.82 16.68 -7.34
N SER A 112 8.59 16.82 -8.65
CA SER A 112 8.07 18.08 -9.18
C SER A 112 6.61 18.25 -8.76
N ARG A 113 6.13 19.51 -8.67
CA ARG A 113 4.70 19.79 -8.39
C ARG A 113 3.74 19.02 -9.28
N TYR A 114 4.11 18.81 -10.55
CA TYR A 114 3.32 17.99 -11.46
C TYR A 114 3.18 16.55 -10.96
N LEU A 115 4.28 15.90 -10.53
CA LEU A 115 4.24 14.53 -10.02
C LEU A 115 3.51 14.44 -8.67
N GLU A 116 3.64 15.44 -7.81
CA GLU A 116 2.88 15.54 -6.56
C GLU A 116 1.38 15.60 -6.83
N GLU A 117 0.93 16.51 -7.70
CA GLU A 117 -0.48 16.61 -8.10
C GLU A 117 -0.98 15.32 -8.76
N ARG A 118 -0.15 14.68 -9.58
CA ARG A 118 -0.47 13.37 -10.17
C ARG A 118 -0.65 12.29 -9.12
N PHE A 119 0.22 12.23 -8.12
CA PHE A 119 0.11 11.27 -7.03
C PHE A 119 -1.12 11.53 -6.16
N VAL A 120 -1.39 12.78 -5.77
CA VAL A 120 -2.57 13.14 -4.96
C VAL A 120 -3.87 12.74 -5.68
N ASN A 121 -3.96 13.00 -6.99
CA ASN A 121 -5.11 12.58 -7.78
C ASN A 121 -5.24 11.06 -7.85
N LEU A 122 -4.13 10.36 -8.12
CA LEU A 122 -4.12 8.89 -8.16
C LEU A 122 -4.47 8.29 -6.79
N GLU A 123 -3.95 8.85 -5.71
CA GLU A 123 -4.23 8.43 -4.33
C GLU A 123 -5.72 8.54 -4.02
N HIS A 124 -6.34 9.68 -4.33
CA HIS A 124 -7.77 9.86 -4.15
C HIS A 124 -8.61 8.82 -4.93
N GLU A 125 -8.25 8.54 -6.18
CA GLU A 125 -8.90 7.49 -6.99
C GLU A 125 -8.70 6.09 -6.39
N LEU A 126 -7.48 5.75 -5.96
CA LEU A 126 -7.17 4.46 -5.37
C LEU A 126 -7.88 4.22 -4.04
N LEU A 127 -8.09 5.26 -3.24
CA LEU A 127 -8.82 5.19 -1.98
C LEU A 127 -10.34 5.06 -2.16
N SER A 128 -10.86 5.37 -3.35
CA SER A 128 -12.28 5.35 -3.66
C SER A 128 -12.70 4.26 -4.66
N THR A 129 -11.75 3.45 -5.14
CA THR A 129 -12.00 2.42 -6.15
C THR A 129 -11.62 1.03 -5.63
N GLU A 130 -12.44 0.03 -5.96
CA GLU A 130 -12.10 -1.38 -5.72
C GLU A 130 -11.24 -1.92 -6.87
N LEU A 131 -10.09 -2.51 -6.53
CA LEU A 131 -9.17 -3.10 -7.51
C LEU A 131 -9.02 -4.60 -7.25
N ALA A 132 -9.49 -5.41 -8.19
CA ALA A 132 -9.47 -6.88 -8.12
C ALA A 132 -8.09 -7.50 -8.44
N LEU A 133 -7.03 -6.69 -8.54
CA LEU A 133 -5.66 -7.12 -8.79
C LEU A 133 -4.70 -6.57 -7.74
N PRO A 134 -3.53 -7.19 -7.52
CA PRO A 134 -2.51 -6.68 -6.62
C PRO A 134 -1.85 -5.44 -7.21
N VAL A 135 -1.89 -4.32 -6.49
CA VAL A 135 -1.18 -3.08 -6.83
C VAL A 135 -0.06 -2.85 -5.83
N TYR A 136 1.15 -2.68 -6.34
CA TYR A 136 2.35 -2.43 -5.57
C TYR A 136 3.02 -1.14 -6.01
N PHE A 137 3.69 -0.49 -5.07
CA PHE A 137 4.53 0.66 -5.29
C PHE A 137 5.98 0.31 -4.96
N VAL A 138 6.92 0.85 -5.71
CA VAL A 138 8.35 0.63 -5.49
C VAL A 138 9.09 1.93 -5.75
N PHE A 139 10.06 2.27 -4.89
CA PHE A 139 10.95 3.38 -5.20
C PHE A 139 11.94 2.96 -6.28
N GLU A 140 12.24 3.89 -7.18
CA GLU A 140 13.18 3.69 -8.26
C GLU A 140 14.57 3.37 -7.71
N ASP A 141 15.09 2.22 -8.09
CA ASP A 141 16.46 1.77 -7.79
C ASP A 141 17.08 1.28 -9.10
N SER A 142 18.40 1.15 -9.11
CA SER A 142 19.22 0.57 -10.17
C SER A 142 18.62 -0.70 -10.78
N ILE A 143 18.10 -1.60 -9.93
CA ILE A 143 17.44 -2.85 -10.35
C ILE A 143 16.16 -2.56 -11.14
N ILE A 144 15.27 -1.73 -10.60
CA ILE A 144 13.98 -1.40 -11.23
C ILE A 144 14.19 -0.60 -12.52
N ALA A 145 15.14 0.33 -12.52
CA ALA A 145 15.52 1.09 -13.71
C ALA A 145 16.05 0.17 -14.83
N ALA A 146 16.85 -0.83 -14.49
CA ALA A 146 17.31 -1.83 -15.45
C ALA A 146 16.14 -2.66 -16.02
N ILE A 147 15.22 -3.11 -15.17
CA ILE A 147 14.01 -3.84 -15.58
C ILE A 147 13.14 -2.97 -16.51
N GLN A 148 12.84 -1.73 -16.13
CA GLN A 148 12.01 -0.82 -16.95
C GLN A 148 12.67 -0.55 -18.31
N LYS A 149 13.99 -0.32 -18.34
CA LYS A 149 14.73 -0.10 -19.58
C LYS A 149 14.64 -1.31 -20.51
N ASP A 150 14.88 -2.51 -19.99
CA ASP A 150 14.78 -3.75 -20.77
C ASP A 150 13.37 -3.98 -21.31
N LEU A 151 12.35 -3.79 -20.47
CA LEU A 151 10.94 -3.92 -20.86
C LEU A 151 10.53 -2.92 -21.95
N ASN A 152 10.97 -1.66 -21.86
CA ASN A 152 10.66 -0.64 -22.87
C ASN A 152 11.31 -0.95 -24.22
N VAL A 153 12.59 -1.37 -24.21
CA VAL A 153 13.30 -1.79 -25.43
C VAL A 153 12.60 -2.97 -26.10
N ARG A 154 12.05 -3.92 -25.31
CA ARG A 154 11.24 -5.02 -25.83
C ARG A 154 9.92 -4.55 -26.43
N ALA A 155 9.21 -3.68 -25.74
CA ALA A 155 7.93 -3.15 -26.23
C ALA A 155 8.09 -2.39 -27.56
N GLU A 156 9.15 -1.60 -27.71
CA GLU A 156 9.46 -0.91 -28.97
C GLU A 156 9.70 -1.90 -30.13
N MET A 157 10.37 -3.03 -29.86
CA MET A 157 10.60 -4.10 -30.84
C MET A 157 9.31 -4.83 -31.24
N GLU A 158 8.36 -5.01 -30.32
CA GLU A 158 7.05 -5.60 -30.64
C GLU A 158 6.22 -4.69 -31.54
N VAL A 159 6.21 -3.38 -31.26
CA VAL A 159 5.44 -2.37 -32.01
C VAL A 159 5.95 -2.18 -33.43
N HIS A 160 7.27 -2.25 -33.66
CA HIS A 160 7.88 -2.10 -34.99
C HIS A 160 7.75 -3.36 -35.88
N GLY A 161 6.92 -4.33 -35.49
CA GLY A 161 6.66 -5.52 -36.29
C GLY A 161 7.79 -6.52 -36.19
N GLY A 162 7.96 -7.13 -35.02
CA GLY A 162 8.61 -8.42 -34.85
C GLY A 162 7.85 -9.56 -35.56
N VAL A 163 7.40 -9.35 -36.79
CA VAL A 163 6.90 -10.39 -37.68
C VAL A 163 8.11 -10.92 -38.42
N ILE A 164 8.44 -12.17 -38.10
CA ILE A 164 8.75 -13.26 -39.03
C ILE A 164 8.57 -12.81 -40.50
N SER A 165 9.51 -12.04 -41.04
CA SER A 165 9.59 -11.88 -42.48
C SER A 165 10.30 -13.12 -42.97
N SER A 166 9.48 -14.03 -43.48
CA SER A 166 9.81 -15.29 -44.14
C SER A 166 10.73 -15.06 -45.34
N ARG A 167 11.99 -14.71 -45.09
CA ARG A 167 13.10 -14.86 -46.04
C ARG A 167 14.20 -15.62 -45.31
N PHE A 168 14.07 -16.94 -45.41
CA PHE A 168 14.96 -17.93 -44.82
C PHE A 168 16.40 -17.72 -45.27
N SER A 169 17.27 -17.28 -44.35
CA SER A 169 18.73 -17.39 -44.45
C SER A 169 19.31 -17.87 -43.12
N SER A 170 20.35 -18.68 -43.19
CA SER A 170 20.94 -19.45 -42.08
C SER A 170 21.40 -18.61 -40.88
N ALA A 171 21.70 -17.32 -41.09
CA ALA A 171 22.11 -16.37 -40.06
C ALA A 171 20.94 -15.91 -39.16
N THR A 172 19.70 -16.07 -39.61
CA THR A 172 18.49 -15.63 -38.89
C THR A 172 18.06 -16.65 -37.82
N TYR A 173 18.43 -17.93 -37.95
CA TYR A 173 18.13 -18.95 -36.94
C TYR A 173 18.84 -18.68 -35.62
N PHE A 174 20.08 -18.19 -35.65
CA PHE A 174 20.79 -17.80 -34.42
C PHE A 174 20.19 -16.55 -33.78
N LYS A 175 19.67 -15.60 -34.56
CA LYS A 175 18.94 -14.43 -34.03
C LYS A 175 17.55 -14.79 -33.49
N ALA A 176 16.84 -15.70 -34.17
CA ALA A 176 15.54 -16.19 -33.71
C ALA A 176 15.69 -17.03 -32.44
N ILE A 177 16.69 -17.91 -32.38
CA ILE A 177 17.01 -18.72 -31.21
C ILE A 177 17.59 -17.84 -30.09
N SER A 178 18.42 -16.83 -30.39
CA SER A 178 18.87 -15.89 -29.37
C SER A 178 17.69 -15.12 -28.80
N ASN A 179 16.77 -14.62 -29.62
CA ASN A 179 15.59 -13.90 -29.13
C ASN A 179 14.68 -14.80 -28.28
N VAL A 180 14.62 -16.10 -28.57
CA VAL A 180 13.94 -17.10 -27.73
C VAL A 180 14.72 -17.42 -26.45
N LEU A 181 16.06 -17.44 -26.48
CA LEU A 181 16.90 -17.66 -25.28
C LEU A 181 16.90 -16.46 -24.32
N TRP A 182 16.87 -15.24 -24.86
CA TRP A 182 16.73 -13.99 -24.11
C TRP A 182 15.25 -13.69 -23.77
N SER A 183 14.31 -14.57 -24.16
CA SER A 183 12.87 -14.40 -23.91
C SER A 183 12.45 -14.65 -22.46
N THR A 184 13.37 -15.03 -21.57
CA THR A 184 13.06 -15.11 -20.13
C THR A 184 12.75 -13.69 -19.64
N GLY A 185 11.46 -13.36 -19.55
CA GLY A 185 11.01 -12.11 -18.96
C GLY A 185 11.43 -12.02 -17.49
N HIS A 186 11.56 -10.81 -16.97
CA HIS A 186 11.77 -10.61 -15.54
C HIS A 186 10.59 -11.19 -14.77
N ARG A 187 10.80 -12.27 -14.01
CA ARG A 187 9.76 -12.87 -13.16
C ARG A 187 9.74 -12.17 -11.81
N LEU A 188 8.59 -11.61 -11.47
CA LEU A 188 8.32 -10.97 -10.20
C LEU A 188 7.52 -11.93 -9.32
N VAL A 189 7.95 -12.06 -8.07
CA VAL A 189 7.31 -12.94 -7.09
C VAL A 189 7.13 -12.17 -5.79
N VAL A 190 5.88 -12.10 -5.32
CA VAL A 190 5.51 -11.54 -4.02
C VAL A 190 4.72 -12.59 -3.27
N HIS A 191 5.34 -13.13 -2.22
CA HIS A 191 4.68 -14.01 -1.26
C HIS A 191 4.16 -13.16 -0.10
N SER A 192 2.86 -12.88 -0.10
CA SER A 192 2.18 -12.21 1.00
C SER A 192 1.16 -13.16 1.63
N ALA A 193 0.90 -13.00 2.93
CA ALA A 193 -0.17 -13.73 3.60
C ALA A 193 -1.51 -13.44 2.92
N PRO A 194 -2.43 -14.42 2.85
CA PRO A 194 -3.74 -14.19 2.28
C PRO A 194 -4.46 -13.08 3.04
N VAL A 195 -5.16 -12.25 2.28
CA VAL A 195 -5.97 -11.17 2.80
C VAL A 195 -6.99 -11.71 3.79
N SER A 196 -6.96 -11.23 5.03
CA SER A 196 -7.90 -11.60 6.08
C SER A 196 -8.54 -10.35 6.68
N ARG A 197 -9.79 -10.49 7.14
CA ARG A 197 -10.50 -9.42 7.84
C ARG A 197 -9.93 -9.27 9.25
N LEU A 198 -9.77 -8.03 9.68
CA LEU A 198 -9.44 -7.70 11.06
C LEU A 198 -10.74 -7.59 11.84
N ASP A 199 -11.09 -8.62 12.61
CA ASP A 199 -12.35 -8.65 13.38
C ASP A 199 -12.35 -7.62 14.53
N HIS A 200 -11.17 -7.28 15.05
CA HIS A 200 -11.00 -6.39 16.20
C HIS A 200 -9.89 -5.36 15.97
N ALA A 201 -10.16 -4.35 15.13
CA ALA A 201 -9.29 -3.18 15.04
C ALA A 201 -9.43 -2.34 16.31
N SER A 202 -8.41 -2.33 17.18
CA SER A 202 -8.39 -1.49 18.37
C SER A 202 -8.08 -0.04 18.01
N LEU A 203 -9.11 0.79 17.87
CA LEU A 203 -8.95 2.25 17.86
C LEU A 203 -8.75 2.76 19.28
N VAL A 204 -7.69 3.54 19.49
CA VAL A 204 -7.34 4.16 20.76
C VAL A 204 -7.64 5.66 20.67
N ASN A 205 -8.22 6.21 21.73
CA ASN A 205 -8.32 7.65 21.91
C ASN A 205 -7.48 8.03 23.12
N ILE A 206 -6.84 9.19 23.07
CA ILE A 206 -6.09 9.77 24.18
C ILE A 206 -6.88 10.97 24.68
N GLU A 207 -7.30 10.92 25.94
CA GLU A 207 -8.05 11.98 26.59
C GLU A 207 -7.21 12.59 27.73
N VAL A 208 -7.19 13.92 27.80
CA VAL A 208 -6.58 14.67 28.89
C VAL A 208 -7.60 15.66 29.43
N LYS A 209 -8.10 15.41 30.65
CA LYS A 209 -8.94 16.35 31.39
C LYS A 209 -8.07 17.20 32.30
N LEU A 210 -8.10 18.52 32.13
CA LEU A 210 -7.41 19.43 33.05
C LEU A 210 -8.20 19.56 34.35
N VAL A 211 -7.51 19.36 35.47
CA VAL A 211 -8.07 19.52 36.81
C VAL A 211 -7.46 20.75 37.45
N TYR A 212 -8.32 21.70 37.82
CA TYR A 212 -7.92 22.81 38.68
C TYR A 212 -8.00 22.40 40.14
N ILE A 213 -6.95 22.71 40.89
CA ILE A 213 -6.89 22.55 42.35
C ILE A 213 -6.59 23.93 42.92
N GLY A 214 -7.62 24.60 43.40
CA GLY A 214 -7.53 25.92 44.03
C GLY A 214 -7.65 25.85 45.53
N ILE A 215 -7.23 26.93 46.21
CA ILE A 215 -7.55 27.14 47.62
C ILE A 215 -8.69 28.16 47.65
N ASP A 216 -9.82 27.83 48.29
CA ASP A 216 -10.87 28.83 48.50
C ASP A 216 -10.43 29.78 49.63
N PRO A 217 -10.12 31.06 49.34
CA PRO A 217 -9.65 32.00 50.37
C PRO A 217 -10.71 32.27 51.46
N PHE A 218 -11.98 31.91 51.22
CA PHE A 218 -13.06 32.07 52.20
C PHE A 218 -13.39 30.78 52.98
N LYS A 219 -12.97 29.60 52.51
CA LYS A 219 -13.31 28.30 53.10
C LYS A 219 -12.12 27.45 53.57
N GLY A 220 -10.88 27.79 53.19
CA GLY A 220 -9.68 27.11 53.68
C GLY A 220 -9.49 25.66 53.19
N TYR A 221 -10.37 25.13 52.34
CA TYR A 221 -10.26 23.80 51.74
C TYR A 221 -9.82 23.87 50.27
N LEU A 222 -9.16 22.79 49.81
CA LEU A 222 -8.82 22.57 48.41
C LEU A 222 -10.10 22.38 47.61
N ARG A 223 -10.33 23.24 46.61
CA ARG A 223 -11.50 23.22 45.73
C ARG A 223 -11.07 22.64 44.38
N SER A 224 -11.66 21.52 44.01
CA SER A 224 -11.50 20.90 42.69
C SER A 224 -12.63 21.32 41.77
N ASN A 225 -12.36 21.41 40.46
CA ASN A 225 -13.41 21.59 39.45
C ASN A 225 -14.42 20.43 39.43
N ALA A 226 -14.04 19.24 39.91
CA ALA A 226 -14.92 18.07 39.97
C ALA A 226 -16.20 18.30 40.79
N GLU A 227 -16.19 19.25 41.72
CA GLU A 227 -17.33 19.54 42.60
C GLU A 227 -18.26 20.63 42.04
N GLN A 228 -17.90 21.31 40.95
CA GLN A 228 -18.57 22.54 40.50
C GLN A 228 -19.54 22.36 39.31
N ASN A 229 -19.73 21.14 38.79
CA ASN A 229 -20.59 20.87 37.61
C ASN A 229 -20.42 21.93 36.50
N LEU A 230 -19.17 22.27 36.19
CA LEU A 230 -18.86 23.29 35.19
C LEU A 230 -19.18 22.77 33.77
N PRO A 231 -19.60 23.65 32.84
CA PRO A 231 -19.70 23.27 31.43
C PRO A 231 -18.33 22.82 30.89
N VAL A 232 -18.32 21.68 30.19
CA VAL A 232 -17.11 21.08 29.62
C VAL A 232 -16.93 21.55 28.18
N VAL A 233 -15.74 22.05 27.86
CA VAL A 233 -15.30 22.35 26.50
C VAL A 233 -14.27 21.31 26.09
N VAL A 234 -14.52 20.68 24.94
CA VAL A 234 -13.65 19.65 24.38
C VAL A 234 -12.90 20.24 23.19
N VAL A 235 -11.58 20.22 23.25
CA VAL A 235 -10.70 20.55 22.12
C VAL A 235 -10.20 19.25 21.54
N CYS A 236 -10.50 18.98 20.27
CA CYS A 236 -10.21 17.70 19.66
C CYS A 236 -9.38 17.80 18.37
N ALA A 237 -8.54 16.80 18.15
CA ALA A 237 -7.85 16.53 16.89
C ALA A 237 -7.82 15.02 16.65
N HIS A 238 -7.59 14.58 15.42
CA HIS A 238 -7.34 13.18 15.11
C HIS A 238 -5.87 12.96 14.72
N TYR A 239 -5.27 11.87 15.17
CA TYR A 239 -3.82 11.64 15.00
C TYR A 239 -3.48 10.62 13.90
N ASP A 240 -4.50 10.11 13.21
CA ASP A 240 -4.36 9.14 12.13
C ASP A 240 -4.17 9.82 10.77
N ALA A 241 -3.51 9.11 9.87
CA ALA A 241 -3.31 9.47 8.48
C ALA A 241 -3.83 8.35 7.58
N LEU A 242 -4.28 8.72 6.38
CA LEU A 242 -4.76 7.81 5.36
C LEU A 242 -3.95 8.06 4.08
N SER A 243 -3.54 7.00 3.40
CA SER A 243 -2.81 7.10 2.14
C SER A 243 -3.01 5.84 1.33
N ALA A 244 -2.97 5.95 0.00
CA ALA A 244 -2.98 4.79 -0.89
C ALA A 244 -1.82 3.82 -0.61
N ILE A 245 -0.76 4.27 0.08
CA ILE A 245 0.36 3.44 0.53
C ILE A 245 0.46 3.51 2.06
N PRO A 246 -0.18 2.58 2.81
CA PRO A 246 -0.30 2.69 4.27
C PRO A 246 1.04 2.83 5.01
N SER A 247 2.08 2.14 4.54
CA SER A 247 3.43 2.18 5.13
C SER A 247 4.17 3.51 4.92
N LEU A 248 3.71 4.34 3.97
CA LEU A 248 4.29 5.65 3.65
C LEU A 248 3.33 6.80 4.02
N SER A 249 2.27 6.52 4.79
CA SER A 249 1.31 7.54 5.19
C SER A 249 1.93 8.51 6.20
N HIS A 250 2.33 9.69 5.73
CA HIS A 250 2.84 10.77 6.57
C HIS A 250 1.71 11.73 6.94
N GLY A 251 1.29 11.71 8.21
CA GLY A 251 0.16 12.50 8.71
C GLY A 251 0.41 13.98 8.95
N ALA A 252 1.62 14.49 8.69
CA ALA A 252 2.00 15.87 9.00
C ALA A 252 1.08 16.89 8.32
N ASP A 253 0.73 16.67 7.05
CA ASP A 253 -0.09 17.58 6.24
C ASP A 253 -1.60 17.26 6.29
N ALA A 254 -2.00 16.10 6.83
CA ALA A 254 -3.41 15.74 7.00
C ALA A 254 -4.02 16.39 8.24
N ASN A 255 -3.46 16.11 9.42
CA ASN A 255 -3.87 16.76 10.68
C ASN A 255 -2.73 16.80 11.73
N GLY A 256 -1.48 16.52 11.33
CA GLY A 256 -0.34 16.56 12.24
C GLY A 256 -0.14 17.93 12.86
N SER A 257 -0.37 19.01 12.09
CA SER A 257 -0.40 20.39 12.60
C SER A 257 -1.47 20.58 13.68
N GLY A 258 -2.66 20.01 13.51
CA GLY A 258 -3.74 20.03 14.50
C GLY A 258 -3.38 19.27 15.78
N VAL A 259 -2.71 18.11 15.66
CA VAL A 259 -2.20 17.35 16.81
C VAL A 259 -1.17 18.17 17.59
N VAL A 260 -0.21 18.79 16.90
CA VAL A 260 0.81 19.64 17.54
C VAL A 260 0.16 20.83 18.23
N ALA A 261 -0.75 21.53 17.56
CA ALA A 261 -1.48 22.65 18.13
C ALA A 261 -2.27 22.25 19.38
N LEU A 262 -2.94 21.09 19.36
CA LEU A 262 -3.69 20.57 20.50
C LEU A 262 -2.77 20.27 21.69
N LEU A 263 -1.63 19.62 21.45
CA LEU A 263 -0.66 19.30 22.50
C LEU A 263 -0.04 20.57 23.11
N GLU A 264 0.26 21.57 22.29
CA GLU A 264 0.78 22.85 22.76
C GLU A 264 -0.27 23.64 23.57
N LEU A 265 -1.52 23.65 23.13
CA LEU A 265 -2.61 24.23 23.90
C LEU A 265 -2.79 23.50 25.23
N ALA A 266 -2.77 22.17 25.24
CA ALA A 266 -2.86 21.38 26.46
C ALA A 266 -1.73 21.75 27.45
N ARG A 267 -0.50 21.91 26.96
CA ARG A 267 0.66 22.32 27.76
C ARG A 267 0.49 23.73 28.35
N ILE A 268 0.06 24.71 27.55
CA ILE A 268 -0.18 26.08 28.00
C ILE A 268 -1.30 26.13 29.04
N PHE A 269 -2.42 25.48 28.77
CA PHE A 269 -3.56 25.46 29.68
C PHE A 269 -3.27 24.68 30.97
N ALA A 270 -2.44 23.63 30.93
CA ALA A 270 -1.98 22.96 32.15
C ALA A 270 -1.23 23.92 33.09
N HIS A 271 -0.38 24.80 32.55
CA HIS A 271 0.31 25.81 33.34
C HIS A 271 -0.65 26.87 33.92
N ILE A 272 -1.64 27.30 33.13
CA ILE A 272 -2.66 28.27 33.56
C ILE A 272 -3.57 27.67 34.65
N PHE A 273 -4.02 26.43 34.49
CA PHE A 273 -4.86 25.71 35.45
C PHE A 273 -4.10 25.32 36.73
N GLY A 274 -2.77 25.19 36.66
CA GLY A 274 -1.93 24.96 37.84
C GLY A 274 -1.65 26.21 38.69
N SER A 275 -2.04 27.41 38.22
CA SER A 275 -1.76 28.67 38.91
C SER A 275 -2.84 29.01 39.95
N TYR A 276 -2.42 29.33 41.18
CA TYR A 276 -3.33 29.59 42.32
C TYR A 276 -4.34 30.74 42.12
N GLY A 277 -4.05 31.69 41.21
CA GLY A 277 -4.93 32.84 40.93
C GLY A 277 -6.00 32.57 39.87
N THR A 278 -5.91 31.46 39.14
CA THR A 278 -6.85 31.15 38.07
C THR A 278 -8.13 30.54 38.65
N ARG A 279 -9.30 31.00 38.22
CA ARG A 279 -10.59 30.36 38.52
C ARG A 279 -11.29 29.99 37.21
N PRO A 280 -11.13 28.76 36.72
CA PRO A 280 -11.73 28.37 35.45
C PRO A 280 -13.26 28.34 35.56
N LYS A 281 -13.93 28.89 34.54
CA LYS A 281 -15.40 28.86 34.40
C LYS A 281 -15.89 27.64 33.61
N TYR A 282 -14.97 26.95 32.95
CA TYR A 282 -15.21 25.81 32.08
C TYR A 282 -14.19 24.72 32.42
N ASP A 283 -14.61 23.47 32.33
CA ASP A 283 -13.70 22.32 32.31
C ASP A 283 -13.14 22.14 30.90
N LEU A 284 -11.83 21.91 30.79
CA LEU A 284 -11.18 21.66 29.50
C LEU A 284 -10.80 20.19 29.38
N VAL A 285 -11.21 19.58 28.28
CA VAL A 285 -10.80 18.24 27.87
C VAL A 285 -10.12 18.32 26.52
N PHE A 286 -8.92 17.78 26.43
CA PHE A 286 -8.17 17.64 25.18
C PHE A 286 -8.28 16.19 24.70
N LEU A 287 -8.77 16.00 23.49
CA LEU A 287 -9.03 14.67 22.90
C LEU A 287 -8.22 14.48 21.62
N LEU A 288 -7.32 13.52 21.62
CA LEU A 288 -6.72 12.97 20.40
C LEU A 288 -7.44 11.68 20.03
N SER A 289 -8.21 11.73 18.95
CA SER A 289 -9.02 10.61 18.48
C SER A 289 -8.30 9.80 17.40
N GLY A 290 -8.46 8.48 17.44
CA GLY A 290 -8.02 7.60 16.35
C GLY A 290 -9.13 7.41 15.32
N GLY A 291 -8.78 7.15 14.06
CA GLY A 291 -9.76 6.84 13.02
C GLY A 291 -10.62 8.03 12.59
N GLY A 292 -10.04 9.23 12.54
CA GLY A 292 -10.65 10.40 11.92
C GLY A 292 -10.96 10.14 10.45
N ASN A 293 -10.00 9.55 9.72
CA ASN A 293 -10.16 9.25 8.29
C ASN A 293 -11.08 8.05 8.01
N TYR A 294 -11.42 7.27 9.05
CA TYR A 294 -12.37 6.17 8.96
C TYR A 294 -13.75 6.60 9.46
N ASN A 295 -14.30 7.67 8.90
CA ASN A 295 -15.60 8.24 9.28
C ASN A 295 -15.72 8.55 10.79
N TYR A 296 -14.67 9.14 11.37
CA TYR A 296 -14.65 9.60 12.77
C TYR A 296 -14.97 8.51 13.80
N MET A 297 -14.57 7.26 13.55
CA MET A 297 -14.90 6.12 14.40
C MET A 297 -14.44 6.29 15.85
N GLY A 298 -13.25 6.86 16.09
CA GLY A 298 -12.76 7.11 17.45
C GLY A 298 -13.58 8.15 18.19
N SER A 299 -13.85 9.30 17.58
CA SER A 299 -14.66 10.36 18.20
C SER A 299 -16.08 9.89 18.47
N LYS A 300 -16.69 9.15 17.53
CA LYS A 300 -18.01 8.53 17.71
C LYS A 300 -18.03 7.61 18.92
N ARG A 301 -17.06 6.68 19.01
CA ARG A 301 -16.95 5.75 20.13
C ARG A 301 -16.79 6.47 21.47
N TRP A 302 -16.02 7.55 21.49
CA TRP A 302 -15.82 8.38 22.68
C TRP A 302 -17.12 9.07 23.13
N VAL A 303 -17.86 9.69 22.21
CA VAL A 303 -19.17 10.31 22.51
C VAL A 303 -20.17 9.27 23.02
N ASP A 304 -20.23 8.10 22.38
CA ASP A 304 -21.11 7.00 22.81
C ASP A 304 -20.78 6.51 24.22
N GLN A 305 -19.50 6.48 24.59
CA GLN A 305 -19.06 6.12 25.94
C GLN A 305 -19.50 7.15 26.97
N ILE A 306 -19.26 8.44 26.72
CA ILE A 306 -19.65 9.53 27.62
C ILE A 306 -21.18 9.61 27.79
N SER A 307 -21.93 9.41 26.70
CA SER A 307 -23.40 9.40 26.76
C SER A 307 -23.91 8.25 27.65
N LYS A 308 -23.30 7.07 27.57
CA LYS A 308 -23.66 5.93 28.43
C LYS A 308 -23.31 6.18 29.89
N GLU A 309 -22.15 6.76 30.18
CA GLU A 309 -21.76 7.13 31.54
C GLU A 309 -22.73 8.17 32.14
N THR A 310 -23.15 9.15 31.32
CA THR A 310 -24.13 10.18 31.73
C THR A 310 -25.52 9.59 31.97
N ASN A 311 -25.99 8.69 31.12
CA ASN A 311 -27.30 8.01 31.28
C ASN A 311 -27.29 6.96 32.41
N GLY A 312 -26.13 6.36 32.71
CA GLY A 312 -25.93 5.48 33.86
C GLY A 312 -26.12 6.20 35.20
N LEU A 313 -25.77 7.49 35.28
CA LEU A 313 -25.99 8.33 36.46
C LEU A 313 -27.46 8.80 36.62
N VAL A 314 -28.22 8.91 35.52
CA VAL A 314 -29.65 9.29 35.56
C VAL A 314 -30.56 8.13 36.00
N THR A 315 -30.08 6.88 35.94
CA THR A 315 -30.89 5.69 36.29
C THR A 315 -30.89 5.36 37.79
N VAL A 316 -30.12 6.08 38.62
CA VAL A 316 -30.18 6.00 40.10
C VAL A 316 -31.04 7.12 40.71
N GLY A 317 -31.51 8.09 39.92
CA GLY A 317 -32.23 9.28 40.39
C GLY A 317 -33.69 9.41 39.94
N ARG A 318 -34.31 8.36 39.40
CA ARG A 318 -35.72 8.40 38.98
C ARG A 318 -36.56 7.27 39.58
N ALA A 319 -36.41 7.10 40.89
CA ALA A 319 -37.35 6.42 41.76
C ALA A 319 -37.96 7.43 42.76
N VAL A 320 -38.60 8.49 42.25
CA VAL A 320 -39.65 9.19 42.98
C VAL A 320 -40.85 9.25 42.05
N ARG A 321 -41.59 8.14 42.01
CA ARG A 321 -43.02 8.15 41.75
C ARG A 321 -43.70 8.44 43.08
N ASN A 322 -44.73 9.26 43.03
CA ASN A 322 -45.75 9.50 44.05
C ASN A 322 -45.32 10.39 45.22
N LEU A 323 -45.56 11.70 45.08
CA LEU A 323 -46.65 12.42 45.74
C LEU A 323 -47.14 13.54 44.80
#